data_AF-A0A7J8WC13-F1
#
_entry.id   AF-A0A7J8WC13-F1
#
_cell.length_a   1.000
_cell.length_b   1.000
_cell.length_c   1.000
_cell.angle_alpha   90.00
_cell.angle_beta   90.00
_cell.angle_gamma   90.00
#
_symmetry.space_group_name_H-M   'P 1'
#
loop_
_entity.id
_entity.type
_entity.pdbx_description
1 polymer ?
#
loop_
_entity_poly.entity_id
_entity_poly.type
_entity_poly.pdbx_seq_one_letter_code
_entity_poly.pdbx_strand_id
1 'polypeptide(L)' 'MHGLMKENIQLNRKVLSEISMHEPYSFKALVDISRNAFPGNKNVVLPTRKADISINV' A
#
# COMPACT_ATOMS: atom_id res chain seq x y z
N MET A 1 -2.54 9.04 7.43
CA MET A 1 -1.19 9.57 7.12
C MET A 1 -0.09 9.07 8.04
N HIS A 2 -0.36 8.78 9.33
CA HIS A 2 0.69 8.34 10.27
C HIS A 2 1.42 7.04 9.84
N GLY A 3 0.73 6.08 9.21
CA GLY A 3 1.35 4.82 8.75
C GLY A 3 2.30 4.98 7.57
N LEU A 4 1.95 5.80 6.59
CA LEU A 4 2.83 6.09 5.45
C LEU A 4 4.14 6.74 5.90
N MET A 5 4.08 7.72 6.80
CA MET A 5 5.28 8.38 7.33
C MET A 5 6.16 7.43 8.14
N LYS A 6 5.56 6.47 8.86
CA LYS A 6 6.29 5.45 9.63
C LYS A 6 7.07 4.50 8.73
N GLU A 7 6.51 4.15 7.58
CA GLU A 7 7.19 3.37 6.52
C GLU A 7 8.11 4.25 5.64
N ASN A 8 8.46 5.45 6.11
CA ASN A 8 9.31 6.43 5.42
C ASN A 8 8.73 6.94 4.08
N ILE A 9 7.43 6.75 3.82
CA ILE A 9 6.75 7.25 2.63
C ILE A 9 6.27 8.69 2.89
N GLN A 10 7.04 9.65 2.38
CA GLN A 10 6.71 11.06 2.45
C GLN A 10 5.93 11.47 1.20
N LEU A 11 4.61 11.53 1.34
CA LEU A 11 3.69 11.80 0.23
C LEU A 11 2.85 13.05 0.53
N ASN A 12 2.78 13.96 -0.43
CA ASN A 12 1.91 15.14 -0.33
C ASN A 12 0.43 14.71 -0.42
N ARG A 13 -0.45 15.38 0.33
CA ARG A 13 -1.90 15.13 0.31
C ARG A 13 -2.48 15.28 -1.10
N LYS A 14 -2.02 16.27 -1.87
CA LYS A 14 -2.48 16.48 -3.26
C LYS A 14 -2.15 15.29 -4.16
N VAL A 15 -0.90 14.81 -4.09
CA VAL A 15 -0.44 13.67 -4.88
C VAL A 15 -1.15 12.39 -4.44
N LEU A 16 -1.38 12.21 -3.14
CA LEU A 16 -2.17 11.07 -2.64
C LEU A 16 -3.61 11.09 -3.21
N SER A 17 -4.24 12.27 -3.25
CA SER A 17 -5.56 12.43 -3.85
C SER A 17 -5.54 12.15 -5.35
N GLU A 18 -4.52 12.59 -6.07
CA GLU A 18 -4.35 12.32 -7.50
C GLU A 18 -4.20 10.80 -7.77
N ILE A 19 -3.35 10.11 -6.99
CA ILE A 19 -3.17 8.64 -7.07
C ILE A 19 -4.49 7.93 -6.74
N SER A 20 -5.25 8.41 -5.76
CA SER A 20 -6.55 7.80 -5.41
C SER A 20 -7.59 7.89 -6.54
N MET A 21 -7.52 8.92 -7.38
CA MET A 21 -8.46 9.15 -8.49
C MET A 21 -8.06 8.43 -9.77
N HIS A 22 -6.76 8.36 -10.07
CA HIS A 22 -6.27 7.87 -11.35
C HIS A 22 -5.64 6.47 -11.27
N GLU A 23 -5.14 6.07 -10.10
CA GLU A 23 -4.41 4.81 -9.91
C GLU A 23 -4.93 4.01 -8.70
N PRO A 24 -6.12 3.40 -8.80
CA PRO A 24 -6.75 2.70 -7.68
C PRO A 24 -5.91 1.54 -7.13
N TYR A 25 -5.13 0.85 -7.97
CA TYR A 25 -4.26 -0.24 -7.55
C TYR A 25 -3.03 0.26 -6.76
N SER A 26 -2.38 1.33 -7.24
CA SER A 26 -1.28 1.99 -6.53
C SER A 26 -1.76 2.53 -5.18
N PHE A 27 -2.95 3.14 -5.16
CA PHE A 27 -3.56 3.62 -3.92
C PHE A 27 -3.85 2.48 -2.93
N LYS A 28 -4.37 1.35 -3.41
CA LYS A 28 -4.60 0.15 -2.59
C LYS A 28 -3.31 -0.35 -1.93
N ALA A 29 -2.21 -0.42 -2.68
CA ALA A 29 -0.90 -0.80 -2.12
C ALA A 29 -0.44 0.15 -1.01
N LEU A 30 -0.59 1.48 -1.19
CA LEU A 30 -0.28 2.47 -0.16
C LEU A 30 -1.15 2.30 1.09
N VAL A 31 -2.44 2.00 0.93
CA VAL A 31 -3.35 1.73 2.06
C VAL A 31 -2.92 0.47 2.82
N ASP A 32 -2.56 -0.59 2.11
CA ASP A 32 -2.13 -1.85 2.72
C ASP A 32 -0.82 -1.68 3.49
N ILE A 33 0.16 -0.96 2.91
CA ILE A 33 1.39 -0.57 3.59
C ILE A 33 1.08 0.24 4.86
N SER A 34 0.22 1.27 4.76
CA SER A 34 -0.15 2.10 5.91
C SER A 34 -0.88 1.34 7.02
N ARG A 35 -1.60 0.25 6.71
CA ARG A 35 -2.26 -0.60 7.71
C ARG A 35 -1.27 -1.55 8.39
N ASN A 36 -0.35 -2.11 7.62
CA ASN A 36 0.69 -3.02 8.14
C ASN A 36 1.73 -2.29 9.01
N ALA A 37 1.87 -0.98 8.85
CA ALA A 37 2.71 -0.13 9.71
C ALA A 37 2.34 -0.20 11.21
N PHE A 38 1.14 -0.66 11.57
CA PHE A 38 0.73 -0.81 12.98
C PHE A 38 0.26 -2.22 13.32
N PRO A 39 0.97 -2.94 14.20
CA PRO A 39 0.62 -4.31 14.59
C PRO A 39 -0.66 -4.41 15.45
N GLY A 40 -1.32 -3.30 15.81
CA GLY A 40 -2.56 -3.29 16.58
C GLY A 40 -3.85 -3.35 15.75
N ASN A 41 -3.78 -3.24 14.42
CA ASN A 41 -4.96 -3.06 13.55
C ASN A 41 -5.23 -4.25 12.61
N LYS A 42 -4.89 -5.47 13.05
CA LYS A 42 -4.88 -6.70 12.24
C LYS A 42 -6.30 -7.25 11.98
N ASN A 43 -7.14 -6.53 11.25
CA ASN A 43 -8.21 -7.18 10.50
C ASN A 43 -7.57 -7.70 9.21
N VAL A 44 -7.11 -8.95 9.28
CA VAL A 44 -6.42 -9.71 8.25
C VAL A 44 -7.20 -9.65 6.93
N VAL A 45 -6.71 -8.88 5.96
CA VAL A 45 -6.98 -9.15 4.55
C VAL A 45 -5.65 -9.52 3.95
N LEU A 46 -5.61 -10.77 3.46
CA LEU A 46 -4.47 -11.51 2.95
C LEU A 46 -3.48 -10.69 2.10
N PRO A 47 -2.20 -11.11 2.07
CA PRO A 47 -1.27 -10.62 1.06
C PRO A 47 -1.82 -10.99 -0.32
N THR A 48 -2.04 -9.99 -1.16
CA THR A 48 -2.09 -10.21 -2.61
C THR A 48 -0.75 -10.83 -2.98
N ARG A 49 -0.84 -12.13 -3.30
CA ARG A 49 0.25 -13.02 -3.64
C ARG A 49 1.22 -12.29 -4.56
N LYS A 50 2.51 -12.45 -4.25
CA LYS A 50 3.59 -12.34 -5.22
C LYS A 50 3.10 -12.91 -6.55
N ALA A 51 3.03 -12.08 -7.59
CA ALA A 51 3.09 -12.57 -8.96
C ALA A 51 4.54 -12.99 -9.22
N ASP A 52 5.00 -14.01 -8.48
CA ASP A 52 6.08 -14.89 -8.89
C ASP A 52 5.41 -15.88 -9.86
N ILE A 53 5.30 -15.50 -11.12
CA ILE A 53 5.35 -16.50 -12.18
C ILE A 53 6.75 -16.38 -12.74
N SER A 54 7.60 -17.20 -12.13
CA SER A 54 8.88 -17.61 -12.66
C SER A 54 8.79 -17.84 -14.16
N ILE A 55 9.74 -17.23 -14.85
CA ILE A 55 10.41 -17.80 -16.03
C ILE A 55 10.34 -19.33 -16.03
N ASN A 56 9.76 -19.91 -17.07
CA ASN A 56 10.05 -21.28 -17.44
C ASN A 56 10.51 -21.25 -18.91
N VAL A 57 11.76 -21.69 -19.07
CA VAL A 57 12.47 -22.11 -20.30
C VAL A 57 11.62 -22.45 -21.50
#